data_AF-A0AA95MGQ4-F1
#
_entry.id   AF-A0AA95MGQ4-F1
#
_cell.length_a   1.000
_cell.length_b   1.000
_cell.length_c   1.000
_cell.angle_alpha   90.00
_cell.angle_beta   90.00
_cell.angle_gamma   90.00
#
_symmetry.space_group_name_H-M   'P 1'
#
loop_
_entity.id
_entity.type
_entity.pdbx_description
1 polymer ?
#
loop_
_entity_poly.entity_id
_entity_poly.type
_entity_poly.pdbx_seq_one_letter_code
_entity_poly.pdbx_strand_id
1 'polypeptide(L)'
;MLKQGKLLLVACFLTVIAGAGVNFIQSTQEKEELNKGEEAMTTNVHIDPEIDLNSNKEITIIIHFKTKPARAAVELAKMKGVPLTLEQAEQEVKESHQRFQADVKKYLDGEHITYSITHSYTAAINGVAMRLPASAIQALLQSAEIEAIYANKEIKLIPPVKPS
;
A
#
# COMPACT_ATOMS: atom_id res chain seq x y z
N MET A 1 20.92 2.87 -71.99
CA MET A 1 21.87 3.65 -71.17
C MET A 1 21.97 2.97 -69.80
N LEU A 2 23.00 2.11 -69.63
CA LEU A 2 24.02 2.11 -68.56
C LEU A 2 23.47 2.17 -67.11
N LYS A 3 23.52 1.05 -66.37
CA LYS A 3 24.55 0.66 -65.35
C LYS A 3 24.33 1.44 -64.04
N GLN A 4 24.09 0.84 -62.87
CA GLN A 4 24.88 -0.09 -62.01
C GLN A 4 23.92 -0.49 -60.85
N GLY A 5 24.00 -1.56 -60.07
CA GLY A 5 24.95 -2.64 -59.85
C GLY A 5 24.47 -3.41 -58.58
N LYS A 6 24.39 -4.74 -58.66
CA LYS A 6 24.11 -5.67 -57.55
C LYS A 6 25.31 -5.72 -56.60
N LEU A 7 25.09 -5.98 -55.31
CA LEU A 7 26.05 -6.72 -54.51
C LEU A 7 25.35 -7.59 -53.45
N LEU A 8 25.25 -8.88 -53.80
CA LEU A 8 25.07 -9.99 -52.87
C LEU A 8 26.48 -10.56 -52.65
N LEU A 9 26.92 -10.76 -51.41
CA LEU A 9 28.03 -11.69 -51.17
C LEU A 9 27.95 -12.31 -49.78
N VAL A 10 27.41 -13.53 -49.80
CA VAL A 10 27.65 -14.58 -48.81
C VAL A 10 29.11 -15.02 -48.95
N ALA A 11 29.85 -15.08 -47.85
CA ALA A 11 31.07 -15.86 -47.78
C ALA A 11 31.27 -16.41 -46.36
N CYS A 12 30.77 -17.62 -46.15
CA CYS A 12 31.27 -18.51 -45.12
C CYS A 12 32.74 -18.82 -45.42
N PHE A 13 33.64 -18.54 -44.48
CA PHE A 13 34.93 -19.22 -44.40
C PHE A 13 35.07 -19.86 -43.03
N LEU A 14 34.99 -21.19 -43.06
CA LEU A 14 35.30 -22.11 -41.98
C LEU A 14 36.82 -22.38 -41.94
N THR A 15 37.28 -22.79 -40.74
CA THR A 15 38.47 -23.60 -40.39
C THR A 15 39.81 -22.86 -40.25
N VAL A 16 40.29 -22.60 -39.01
CA VAL A 16 41.03 -23.46 -38.03
C VAL A 16 42.49 -23.60 -38.38
N ILE A 17 43.44 -23.13 -37.53
CA ILE A 17 44.58 -23.92 -36.98
C ILE A 17 45.24 -23.27 -35.73
N ALA A 18 45.52 -24.10 -34.72
CA ALA A 18 46.68 -24.17 -33.80
C ALA A 18 46.94 -23.14 -32.65
N GLY A 19 46.49 -23.52 -31.44
CA GLY A 19 47.30 -23.73 -30.21
C GLY A 19 48.35 -22.73 -29.70
N ALA A 20 48.05 -22.05 -28.58
CA ALA A 20 48.86 -21.92 -27.34
C ALA A 20 48.11 -20.98 -26.37
N GLY A 21 47.95 -21.37 -25.10
CA GLY A 21 46.96 -20.80 -24.18
C GLY A 21 47.27 -19.42 -23.59
N VAL A 22 46.20 -18.75 -23.13
CA VAL A 22 46.09 -17.95 -21.88
C VAL A 22 44.60 -17.89 -21.49
N ASN A 23 44.29 -18.19 -20.24
CA ASN A 23 42.98 -18.01 -19.60
C ASN A 23 42.68 -16.52 -19.38
N PHE A 24 41.46 -16.01 -19.64
CA PHE A 24 40.72 -15.15 -18.70
C PHE A 24 39.29 -14.81 -19.16
N ILE A 25 38.35 -15.04 -18.22
CA ILE A 25 36.96 -14.56 -18.06
C ILE A 25 35.85 -15.11 -18.96
N GLN A 26 35.19 -16.05 -18.30
CA GLN A 26 33.83 -16.57 -18.38
C GLN A 26 32.77 -15.56 -17.88
N SER A 27 31.62 -15.51 -18.54
CA SER A 27 30.29 -15.38 -17.88
C SER A 27 29.21 -15.71 -18.92
N THR A 28 28.98 -16.99 -19.22
CA THR A 28 27.86 -17.81 -18.71
C THR A 28 26.54 -17.05 -18.57
N GLN A 29 25.69 -17.29 -19.57
CA GLN A 29 24.24 -17.42 -19.54
C GLN A 29 23.68 -17.74 -18.15
N GLU A 30 22.82 -16.88 -17.61
CA GLU A 30 21.96 -17.20 -16.47
C GLU A 30 20.50 -17.01 -16.86
N LYS A 31 19.71 -18.04 -16.55
CA LYS A 31 18.29 -18.17 -16.86
C LYS A 31 17.52 -17.38 -15.81
N GLU A 32 16.62 -16.51 -16.24
CA GLU A 32 15.64 -15.91 -15.33
C GLU A 32 14.64 -17.00 -14.91
N GLU A 33 14.85 -17.56 -13.72
CA GLU A 33 13.83 -18.36 -13.04
C GLU A 33 12.76 -17.41 -12.49
N LEU A 34 11.57 -17.46 -13.09
CA LEU A 34 10.36 -16.86 -12.56
C LEU A 34 9.99 -17.60 -11.26
N ASN A 35 10.51 -17.12 -10.13
CA ASN A 35 10.03 -17.54 -8.83
C ASN A 35 8.61 -17.01 -8.64
N LYS A 36 7.64 -17.92 -8.71
CA LYS A 36 6.28 -17.73 -8.22
C LYS A 36 6.32 -17.71 -6.68
N GLY A 37 6.86 -16.63 -6.14
CA GLY A 37 6.68 -16.30 -4.74
C GLY A 37 5.28 -15.74 -4.57
N GLU A 38 4.46 -16.34 -3.71
CA GLU A 38 3.50 -15.55 -2.97
C GLU A 38 4.31 -14.51 -2.20
N GLU A 39 4.47 -13.32 -2.78
CA GLU A 39 4.86 -12.16 -2.01
C GLU A 39 3.74 -11.92 -1.00
N ALA A 40 3.96 -12.39 0.23
CA ALA A 40 3.26 -11.84 1.37
C ALA A 40 3.55 -10.34 1.35
N MET A 41 2.63 -9.55 0.81
CA MET A 41 2.67 -8.09 0.89
C MET A 41 2.67 -7.73 2.38
N THR A 42 3.84 -7.52 2.97
CA THR A 42 3.95 -6.98 4.31
C THR A 42 3.44 -5.55 4.23
N THR A 43 2.16 -5.35 4.54
CA THR A 43 1.56 -4.03 4.69
C THR A 43 2.24 -3.38 5.88
N ASN A 44 3.14 -2.41 5.62
CA ASN A 44 3.74 -1.59 6.67
C ASN A 44 2.67 -0.63 7.23
N VAL A 45 1.80 -1.16 8.09
CA VAL A 45 0.81 -0.39 8.84
C VAL A 45 1.52 0.31 9.99
N HIS A 46 1.37 1.63 10.11
CA HIS A 46 1.84 2.35 11.29
C HIS A 46 0.94 2.08 12.49
N ILE A 47 1.52 1.83 13.67
CA ILE A 47 0.79 1.65 14.91
C ILE A 47 1.38 2.60 15.95
N ASP A 48 0.52 3.39 16.60
CA ASP A 48 0.93 4.27 17.69
C ASP A 48 1.57 3.45 18.81
N PRO A 49 2.83 3.75 19.22
CA PRO A 49 3.56 2.96 20.21
C PRO A 49 2.91 2.94 21.59
N GLU A 50 1.93 3.81 21.87
CA GLU A 50 1.13 3.76 23.10
C GLU A 50 0.13 2.60 23.14
N ILE A 51 -0.13 1.93 22.00
CA ILE A 51 -1.04 0.79 21.93
C ILE A 51 -0.31 -0.50 22.32
N ASP A 52 -0.70 -1.09 23.45
CA ASP A 52 -0.26 -2.43 23.84
C ASP A 52 -1.07 -3.52 23.13
N LEU A 53 -0.52 -4.07 22.04
CA LEU A 53 -1.13 -5.12 21.23
C LEU A 53 -1.25 -6.48 21.94
N ASN A 54 -0.73 -6.65 23.16
CA ASN A 54 -0.87 -7.88 23.93
C ASN A 54 -1.95 -7.77 25.02
N SER A 55 -2.55 -6.59 25.18
CA SER A 55 -3.55 -6.31 26.20
C SER A 55 -4.95 -6.73 25.76
N ASN A 56 -5.68 -7.40 26.66
CA ASN A 56 -7.11 -7.70 26.46
C ASN A 56 -8.02 -6.55 26.91
N LYS A 57 -7.46 -5.38 27.30
CA LYS A 57 -8.26 -4.21 27.65
C LYS A 57 -8.99 -3.69 26.41
N GLU A 58 -10.26 -3.37 26.59
CA GLU A 58 -11.02 -2.64 25.59
C GLU A 58 -10.51 -1.21 25.48
N ILE A 59 -10.13 -0.81 24.28
CA ILE A 59 -9.63 0.54 23.97
C ILE A 59 -10.41 1.12 22.80
N THR A 60 -10.34 2.45 22.64
CA THR A 60 -10.81 3.13 21.42
C THR A 60 -9.60 3.53 20.59
N ILE A 61 -9.62 3.20 19.31
CA ILE A 61 -8.58 3.54 18.34
C ILE A 61 -9.17 4.35 17.20
N ILE A 62 -8.31 5.07 16.49
CA ILE A 62 -8.61 5.72 15.22
C ILE A 62 -7.80 5.00 14.14
N ILE A 63 -8.49 4.42 13.17
CA ILE A 63 -7.90 3.77 12.00
C ILE A 63 -7.94 4.77 10.84
N HIS A 64 -6.79 5.08 10.29
CA HIS A 64 -6.62 5.93 9.12
C HIS A 64 -6.50 5.05 7.87
N PHE A 65 -7.31 5.32 6.85
CA PHE A 65 -7.32 4.58 5.59
C PHE A 65 -6.33 5.15 4.59
N LYS A 66 -5.80 4.29 3.71
CA LYS A 66 -4.93 4.68 2.59
C LYS A 66 -5.62 5.57 1.56
N THR A 67 -6.94 5.37 1.40
CA THR A 67 -7.75 6.16 0.46
C THR A 67 -7.86 7.58 0.99
N LYS A 68 -7.43 8.57 0.21
CA LYS A 68 -7.42 9.98 0.64
C LYS A 68 -8.85 10.54 0.73
N PRO A 69 -9.09 11.54 1.58
CA PRO A 69 -10.36 12.27 1.52
C PRO A 69 -10.58 12.90 0.15
N ALA A 70 -11.83 12.92 -0.31
CA ALA A 70 -12.16 13.22 -1.70
C ALA A 70 -11.58 14.55 -2.20
N ARG A 71 -11.72 15.63 -1.40
CA ARG A 71 -11.17 16.95 -1.75
C ARG A 71 -9.65 16.96 -1.87
N ALA A 72 -8.95 16.25 -0.97
CA ALA A 72 -7.51 16.13 -1.01
C ALA A 72 -7.05 15.29 -2.21
N ALA A 73 -7.78 14.22 -2.54
CA ALA A 73 -7.51 13.37 -3.71
C ALA A 73 -7.63 14.17 -5.02
N VAL A 74 -8.71 14.93 -5.19
CA VAL A 74 -8.94 15.79 -6.37
C VAL A 74 -7.82 16.81 -6.52
N GLU A 75 -7.42 17.49 -5.45
CA GLU A 75 -6.38 18.51 -5.54
C GLU A 75 -5.01 17.92 -5.88
N LEU A 76 -4.68 16.77 -5.28
CA LEU A 76 -3.45 16.05 -5.61
C LEU A 76 -3.46 15.52 -7.06
N ALA A 77 -4.61 15.08 -7.57
CA ALA A 77 -4.77 14.64 -8.95
C ALA A 77 -4.56 15.79 -9.93
N LYS A 78 -5.15 16.97 -9.66
CA LYS A 78 -4.92 18.19 -10.45
C LYS A 78 -3.44 18.57 -10.52
N MET A 79 -2.74 18.54 -9.38
CA MET A 79 -1.29 18.82 -9.32
C MET A 79 -0.47 17.83 -10.17
N LYS A 80 -0.97 16.59 -10.31
CA LYS A 80 -0.35 15.54 -11.13
C LYS A 80 -0.84 15.52 -12.58
N GLY A 81 -1.76 16.42 -12.97
CA GLY A 81 -2.38 16.43 -14.30
C GLY A 81 -3.31 15.24 -14.57
N VAL A 82 -3.78 14.55 -13.54
CA VAL A 82 -4.68 13.40 -13.65
C VAL A 82 -6.13 13.89 -13.49
N PRO A 83 -7.05 13.57 -14.42
CA PRO A 83 -8.45 13.92 -14.25
C PRO A 83 -9.10 13.06 -13.15
N LEU A 84 -9.69 13.71 -12.15
CA LEU A 84 -10.48 13.08 -11.10
C LEU A 84 -11.59 14.04 -10.67
N THR A 85 -12.86 13.65 -10.79
CA THR A 85 -13.97 14.47 -10.31
C THR A 85 -14.18 14.29 -8.81
N LEU A 86 -14.90 15.23 -8.19
CA LEU A 86 -15.24 15.11 -6.77
C LEU A 86 -16.12 13.88 -6.52
N GLU A 87 -17.09 13.62 -7.39
CA GLU A 87 -18.02 12.50 -7.26
C GLU A 87 -17.29 11.15 -7.33
N GLN A 88 -16.30 11.03 -8.23
CA GLN A 88 -15.46 9.84 -8.32
C GLN A 88 -14.65 9.63 -7.03
N ALA A 89 -14.03 10.69 -6.53
CA ALA A 89 -13.24 10.63 -5.30
C ALA A 89 -14.12 10.35 -4.04
N GLU A 90 -15.34 10.89 -4.00
CA GLU A 90 -16.32 10.58 -2.94
C GLU A 90 -16.78 9.11 -3.00
N GLN A 91 -16.94 8.57 -4.22
CA GLN A 91 -17.24 7.16 -4.41
C GLN A 91 -16.09 6.26 -3.96
N GLU A 92 -14.82 6.62 -4.24
CA GLU A 92 -13.65 5.90 -3.72
C GLU A 92 -13.60 5.88 -2.19
N VAL A 93 -13.90 7.03 -1.55
CA VAL A 93 -14.01 7.11 -0.08
C VAL A 93 -15.10 6.16 0.41
N LYS A 94 -16.30 6.19 -0.18
CA LYS A 94 -17.39 5.29 0.22
C LYS A 94 -17.01 3.82 0.07
N GLU A 95 -16.37 3.45 -1.03
CA GLU A 95 -15.93 2.09 -1.28
C GLU A 95 -14.83 1.65 -0.29
N SER A 96 -13.93 2.55 0.11
CA SER A 96 -12.93 2.24 1.14
C SER A 96 -13.57 1.84 2.47
N HIS A 97 -14.65 2.53 2.89
CA HIS A 97 -15.41 2.15 4.09
C HIS A 97 -16.11 0.80 3.92
N GLN A 98 -16.65 0.51 2.73
CA GLN A 98 -17.29 -0.78 2.45
C GLN A 98 -16.28 -1.94 2.48
N ARG A 99 -15.10 -1.75 1.88
CA ARG A 99 -14.01 -2.74 1.91
C ARG A 99 -13.51 -2.96 3.32
N PHE A 100 -13.26 -1.89 4.09
CA PHE A 100 -12.88 -2.01 5.49
C PHE A 100 -13.95 -2.72 6.34
N GLN A 101 -15.23 -2.42 6.13
CA GLN A 101 -16.32 -3.11 6.83
C GLN A 101 -16.37 -4.61 6.50
N ALA A 102 -16.04 -5.00 5.27
CA ALA A 102 -15.93 -6.40 4.88
C ALA A 102 -14.71 -7.07 5.54
N ASP A 103 -13.57 -6.38 5.60
CA ASP A 103 -12.37 -6.85 6.31
C ASP A 103 -12.64 -7.06 7.80
N VAL A 104 -13.28 -6.09 8.46
CA VAL A 104 -13.65 -6.20 9.88
C VAL A 104 -14.51 -7.43 10.14
N LYS A 105 -15.54 -7.68 9.31
CA LYS A 105 -16.37 -8.88 9.44
C LYS A 105 -15.56 -10.16 9.23
N LYS A 106 -14.71 -10.18 8.21
CA LYS A 106 -13.87 -11.34 7.89
C LYS A 106 -12.88 -11.68 9.02
N TYR A 107 -12.22 -10.67 9.58
CA TYR A 107 -11.12 -10.85 10.52
C TYR A 107 -11.55 -10.85 11.99
N LEU A 108 -12.66 -10.19 12.36
CA LEU A 108 -13.13 -10.12 13.75
C LEU A 108 -14.34 -11.00 14.03
N ASP A 109 -15.36 -11.04 13.15
CA ASP A 109 -16.54 -11.88 13.40
C ASP A 109 -16.15 -13.37 13.35
N GLY A 110 -15.22 -13.75 12.48
CA GLY A 110 -14.69 -15.12 12.38
C GLY A 110 -13.98 -15.60 13.64
N GLU A 111 -13.47 -14.68 14.46
CA GLU A 111 -12.82 -14.95 15.75
C GLU A 111 -13.74 -14.67 16.95
N HIS A 112 -15.03 -14.36 16.70
CA HIS A 112 -16.01 -13.96 17.71
C HIS A 112 -15.56 -12.79 18.59
N ILE A 113 -14.77 -11.87 18.03
CA ILE A 113 -14.29 -10.67 18.72
C ILE A 113 -15.39 -9.62 18.72
N THR A 114 -15.78 -9.14 19.90
CA THR A 114 -16.71 -8.01 20.03
C THR A 114 -16.01 -6.70 19.67
N TYR A 115 -16.64 -5.90 18.81
CA TYR A 115 -16.19 -4.55 18.47
C TYR A 115 -17.36 -3.61 18.22
N SER A 116 -17.07 -2.31 18.17
CA SER A 116 -18.02 -1.28 17.74
C SER A 116 -17.31 -0.20 16.95
N ILE A 117 -17.80 0.13 15.76
CA ILE A 117 -17.39 1.33 15.04
C ILE A 117 -18.18 2.51 15.64
N THR A 118 -17.49 3.38 16.35
CA THR A 118 -18.10 4.51 17.08
C THR A 118 -18.22 5.77 16.23
N HIS A 119 -17.41 5.89 15.17
CA HIS A 119 -17.46 7.04 14.27
C HIS A 119 -16.83 6.72 12.90
N SER A 120 -17.29 7.39 11.86
CA SER A 120 -16.72 7.33 10.51
C SER A 120 -16.25 8.72 10.07
N TYR A 121 -15.03 8.81 9.58
CA TYR A 121 -14.41 10.03 9.08
C TYR A 121 -14.27 9.98 7.55
N THR A 122 -14.64 11.05 6.86
CA THR A 122 -14.59 11.14 5.39
C THR A 122 -14.03 12.47 4.86
N ALA A 123 -13.78 13.45 5.74
CA ALA A 123 -13.50 14.83 5.36
C ALA A 123 -12.03 15.24 5.55
N ALA A 124 -11.60 15.59 6.76
CA ALA A 124 -10.21 15.98 7.02
C ALA A 124 -9.26 14.77 7.02
N ILE A 125 -9.77 13.63 7.47
CA ILE A 125 -9.14 12.30 7.40
C ILE A 125 -10.19 11.33 6.84
N ASN A 126 -9.73 10.22 6.26
CA ASN A 126 -10.60 9.11 5.87
C ASN A 126 -10.29 7.92 6.78
N GLY A 127 -11.31 7.37 7.44
CA GLY A 127 -11.09 6.30 8.42
C GLY A 127 -12.25 6.09 9.37
N VAL A 128 -12.00 5.37 10.45
CA VAL A 128 -13.01 5.11 11.50
C VAL A 128 -12.43 5.23 12.89
N ALA A 129 -13.27 5.56 13.87
CA ALA A 129 -12.99 5.27 15.26
C ALA A 129 -13.70 3.97 15.63
N MET A 130 -13.00 3.06 16.29
CA MET A 130 -13.60 1.81 16.75
C MET A 130 -13.08 1.38 18.12
N ARG A 131 -13.91 0.60 18.80
CA ARG A 131 -13.69 0.06 20.13
C ARG A 131 -13.60 -1.46 20.06
N LEU A 132 -12.54 -2.02 20.61
CA LEU A 132 -12.23 -3.45 20.59
C LEU A 132 -11.13 -3.76 21.64
N PRO A 133 -10.92 -5.04 22.02
CA PRO A 133 -9.74 -5.44 22.78
C PRO A 133 -8.45 -5.08 22.04
N ALA A 134 -7.43 -4.54 22.72
CA ALA A 134 -6.20 -4.11 22.04
C ALA A 134 -5.49 -5.26 21.30
N SER A 135 -5.56 -6.49 21.82
CA SER A 135 -5.05 -7.70 21.17
C SER A 135 -5.72 -8.03 19.83
N ALA A 136 -6.97 -7.63 19.63
CA ALA A 136 -7.70 -7.84 18.38
C ALA A 136 -7.18 -7.00 17.21
N ILE A 137 -6.37 -5.96 17.47
CA ILE A 137 -5.80 -5.11 16.42
C ILE A 137 -4.90 -5.91 15.48
N GLN A 138 -4.24 -6.97 16.00
CA GLN A 138 -3.37 -7.83 15.19
C GLN A 138 -4.12 -8.47 14.01
N ALA A 139 -5.37 -8.89 14.21
CA ALA A 139 -6.20 -9.47 13.15
C ALA A 139 -6.49 -8.47 12.02
N LEU A 140 -6.62 -7.18 12.35
CA LEU A 140 -6.90 -6.11 11.39
C LEU A 140 -5.69 -5.73 10.52
N LEU A 141 -4.46 -6.09 10.90
CA LEU A 141 -3.25 -5.74 10.13
C LEU A 141 -3.21 -6.39 8.74
N GLN A 142 -4.05 -7.40 8.52
CA GLN A 142 -4.26 -8.05 7.23
C GLN A 142 -5.10 -7.20 6.24
N SER A 143 -5.80 -6.16 6.73
CA SER A 143 -6.62 -5.30 5.89
C SER A 143 -5.74 -4.44 4.97
N ALA A 144 -6.06 -4.47 3.67
CA ALA A 144 -5.37 -3.65 2.69
C ALA A 144 -5.73 -2.16 2.80
N GLU A 145 -6.84 -1.81 3.45
CA GLU A 145 -7.32 -0.43 3.57
C GLU A 145 -6.57 0.39 4.61
N ILE A 146 -5.97 -0.25 5.61
CA ILE A 146 -5.37 0.43 6.76
C ILE A 146 -4.01 1.01 6.39
N GLU A 147 -3.85 2.32 6.59
CA GLU A 147 -2.56 3.02 6.53
C GLU A 147 -1.93 3.09 7.92
N ALA A 148 -2.71 3.48 8.92
CA ALA A 148 -2.22 3.70 10.27
C ALA A 148 -3.31 3.46 11.34
N ILE A 149 -2.87 3.15 12.56
CA ILE A 149 -3.72 2.96 13.73
C ILE A 149 -3.18 3.82 14.87
N TYR A 150 -4.03 4.72 15.38
CA TYR A 150 -3.69 5.66 16.45
C TYR A 150 -4.50 5.39 17.71
N ALA A 151 -3.89 5.64 18.87
CA ALA A 151 -4.63 5.66 20.13
C ALA A 151 -5.61 6.85 20.13
N ASN A 152 -6.85 6.63 20.57
CA ASN A 152 -7.78 7.74 20.76
C ASN A 152 -7.41 8.52 22.03
N LYS A 153 -7.08 9.81 21.89
CA LYS A 153 -6.64 10.68 22.99
C LYS A 153 -7.62 11.82 23.21
N GLU A 154 -7.90 12.12 24.48
CA GLU A 154 -8.63 13.32 24.87
C GLU A 154 -7.63 14.45 25.12
N ILE A 155 -7.75 15.56 24.40
CA ILE A 155 -6.89 16.73 24.56
C ILE A 155 -7.69 17.84 25.26
N LYS A 156 -7.23 18.27 26.43
CA LYS A 156 -7.81 19.40 27.17
C LYS A 156 -7.11 20.69 26.76
N LEU A 157 -7.85 21.60 26.12
CA LEU A 157 -7.36 22.93 25.80
C LEU A 157 -7.47 23.83 27.04
N ILE A 158 -6.38 24.53 27.37
CA ILE A 158 -6.43 25.60 28.37
C ILE A 158 -6.91 26.87 27.64
N PRO A 159 -8.07 27.45 27.98
CA PRO A 159 -8.57 28.64 27.32
C PRO A 159 -7.64 29.84 27.60
N PRO A 160 -7.50 30.79 26.66
CA PRO A 160 -6.69 31.98 26.86
C PRO A 160 -7.23 32.80 28.03
N VAL A 161 -6.33 33.34 28.86
CA VAL A 161 -6.69 34.23 29.96
C VAL A 161 -7.31 35.50 29.38
N LYS A 162 -8.56 35.83 29.75
CA LYS A 162 -9.18 37.11 29.37
C LYS A 162 -8.41 38.25 30.06
N PRO A 163 -7.92 39.27 29.33
CA PRO A 163 -7.35 40.46 29.96
C PRO A 163 -8.44 41.18 30.75
N SER A 164 -8.06 41.68 31.94
CA SER A 164 -8.91 42.45 32.86
C SER A 164 -9.14 43.88 32.40
#